data_AF-A2C9T5-F1
#
_entry.id   AF-A2C9T5-F1
#
_cell.length_a   1.000
_cell.length_b   1.000
_cell.length_c   1.000
_cell.angle_alpha   90.00
_cell.angle_beta   90.00
_cell.angle_gamma   90.00
#
_symmetry.space_group_name_H-M   'P 1'
#
loop_
_entity.id
_entity.type
_entity.pdbx_description
1 polymer ?
#
loop_
_entity_poly.entity_id
_entity_poly.type
_entity_poly.pdbx_seq_one_letter_code
_entity_poly.pdbx_strand_id
1 'polypeptide(L)'
;MSRPTLLKQFTPIDGIATIVALIALGGVLWSPKLSHSLARATGLMRPVQVSVDVRNVPTAEPNALIEAALAQGSTSIVIRNQPAGSLKLKGIEDLRSKLVAVQPDGSVVIATDPNLAANSILDARFILEGDGTVSKTGVVLAGTKLKIGTPVELEGSTYRINGTVSGVSVQ
;
A
#
# COMPACT_ATOMS: atom_id res chain seq x y z
N MET A 1 63.85 22.04 15.02
CA MET A 1 63.02 21.39 13.98
C MET A 1 61.57 21.82 14.19
N SER A 2 61.10 22.84 13.46
CA SER A 2 59.69 23.28 13.55
C SER A 2 58.82 22.32 12.74
N ARG A 3 57.91 21.62 13.42
CA ARG A 3 56.86 20.82 12.76
C ARG A 3 55.99 21.78 11.93
N PRO A 4 55.84 21.59 10.61
CA PRO A 4 54.91 22.39 9.84
C PRO A 4 53.50 22.12 10.37
N THR A 5 52.80 23.18 10.75
CA THR A 5 51.42 23.12 11.19
C THR A 5 50.55 22.64 10.03
N LEU A 6 49.61 21.72 10.30
CA LEU A 6 48.70 21.05 9.33
C LEU A 6 48.04 22.00 8.31
N LEU A 7 47.87 23.27 8.65
CA LEU A 7 47.29 24.31 7.79
C LEU A 7 48.22 24.78 6.65
N LYS A 8 49.54 24.59 6.76
CA LYS A 8 50.50 25.04 5.73
C LYS A 8 50.62 24.12 4.50
N GLN A 9 50.00 22.94 4.55
CA GLN A 9 50.02 21.96 3.46
C GLN A 9 48.70 21.90 2.69
N PHE A 10 47.72 22.74 3.03
CA PHE A 10 46.45 22.81 2.32
C PHE A 10 46.67 23.31 0.90
N THR A 11 46.54 22.40 -0.05
CA THR A 11 46.63 22.72 -1.47
C THR A 11 45.25 23.14 -2.01
N PRO A 12 45.20 23.86 -3.15
CA PRO A 12 43.93 24.13 -3.83
C PRO A 12 43.16 22.85 -4.18
N ILE A 13 43.87 21.74 -4.41
CA ILE A 13 43.30 20.40 -4.63
C ILE A 13 42.59 19.89 -3.37
N ASP A 14 43.16 20.10 -2.18
CA ASP A 14 42.50 19.73 -0.92
C ASP A 14 41.23 20.55 -0.68
N GLY A 15 41.23 21.82 -1.10
CA GLY A 15 40.03 22.67 -1.10
C GLY A 15 38.92 22.12 -1.99
N ILE A 16 39.25 21.75 -3.22
CA ILE A 16 38.31 21.12 -4.17
C ILE A 16 37.80 19.79 -3.62
N ALA A 17 38.69 18.93 -3.11
CA ALA A 17 38.33 17.65 -2.52
C ALA A 17 37.36 17.82 -1.34
N THR A 18 37.57 18.83 -0.50
CA THR A 18 36.67 19.15 0.61
C THR A 18 35.29 19.58 0.12
N ILE A 19 35.21 20.42 -0.91
CA ILE A 19 33.93 20.85 -1.49
C ILE A 19 33.17 19.67 -2.09
N VAL A 20 33.86 18.81 -2.87
CA VAL A 20 33.27 17.61 -3.45
C VAL A 20 32.75 16.67 -2.38
N ALA A 21 33.51 16.47 -1.30
CA ALA A 21 33.09 15.66 -0.16
C ALA A 21 31.83 16.22 0.52
N LEU A 22 31.75 17.54 0.72
CA LEU A 22 30.57 18.20 1.29
C LEU A 22 29.34 18.07 0.40
N ILE A 23 29.50 18.22 -0.92
CA ILE A 23 28.41 18.03 -1.89
C ILE A 23 27.92 16.58 -1.89
N ALA A 24 28.85 15.61 -1.87
CA ALA A 24 28.51 14.20 -1.79
C ALA A 24 27.76 13.87 -0.48
N LEU A 25 28.20 14.43 0.65
CA LEU A 25 27.52 14.26 1.94
C LEU A 25 26.10 14.85 1.90
N GLY A 26 25.94 16.07 1.38
CA GLY A 26 24.65 16.71 1.21
C GLY A 26 23.71 15.90 0.31
N GLY A 27 24.23 15.35 -0.79
CA GLY A 27 23.46 14.49 -1.69
C GLY A 27 22.96 13.20 -1.03
N VAL A 28 23.78 12.56 -0.19
CA VAL A 28 23.37 11.37 0.57
C VAL A 28 22.31 11.71 1.60
N LEU A 29 22.47 12.81 2.35
CA LEU A 29 21.52 13.24 3.38
C LEU A 29 20.16 13.64 2.80
N TRP A 30 20.10 14.14 1.57
CA TRP A 30 18.85 14.43 0.87
C TRP A 30 18.18 13.18 0.27
N SER A 31 18.81 12.01 0.33
CA SER A 31 18.26 10.84 -0.35
C SER A 31 16.90 10.41 0.25
N PRO A 32 15.89 10.10 -0.59
CA PRO A 32 14.57 9.67 -0.12
C PRO A 32 14.62 8.45 0.80
N LYS A 33 15.61 7.57 0.60
CA LYS A 33 15.80 6.34 1.39
C LYS A 33 16.16 6.65 2.85
N LEU A 34 17.02 7.64 3.09
CA LEU A 34 17.37 8.09 4.44
C LEU A 34 16.17 8.73 5.12
N SER A 35 15.46 9.62 4.44
CA SER A 35 14.23 10.26 4.94
C SER A 35 13.17 9.24 5.36
N HIS A 36 12.99 8.17 4.60
CA HIS A 36 12.03 7.11 4.92
C HIS A 36 12.47 6.26 6.12
N SER A 37 13.76 5.92 6.20
CA SER A 37 14.32 5.19 7.34
C SER A 37 14.23 5.99 8.65
N LEU A 38 14.46 7.30 8.58
CA LEU A 38 14.34 8.21 9.71
C LEU A 38 12.89 8.35 10.16
N ALA A 39 11.95 8.50 9.23
CA ALA A 39 10.52 8.59 9.54
C ALA A 39 9.99 7.32 10.26
N ARG A 40 10.54 6.15 9.93
CA ARG A 40 10.26 4.90 10.65
C ARG A 40 10.91 4.88 12.04
N ALA A 41 12.16 5.31 12.15
CA ALA A 41 12.89 5.37 13.43
C ALA A 41 12.28 6.38 14.43
N THR A 42 11.68 7.46 13.95
CA THR A 42 10.99 8.47 14.78
C THR A 42 9.56 8.10 15.14
N GLY A 43 9.05 6.94 14.70
CA GLY A 43 7.68 6.48 14.96
C GLY A 43 6.59 7.26 14.21
N LEU A 44 6.95 8.08 13.23
CA LEU A 44 6.00 8.81 12.39
C LEU A 44 5.30 7.85 11.41
N MET A 45 6.00 6.82 10.95
CA MET A 45 5.44 5.74 10.15
C MET A 45 5.01 4.57 11.03
N ARG A 46 3.76 4.14 10.89
CA ARG A 46 3.17 3.00 11.60
C ARG A 46 2.59 2.00 10.61
N PRO A 47 2.55 0.69 10.95
CA PRO A 47 1.80 -0.27 10.18
C PRO A 47 0.32 0.11 10.19
N VAL A 48 -0.27 0.17 9.01
CA VAL A 48 -1.69 0.46 8.81
C VAL A 48 -2.31 -0.63 7.97
N GLN A 49 -3.52 -1.00 8.35
CA GLN A 49 -4.35 -1.91 7.58
C GLN A 49 -5.38 -1.10 6.79
N VAL A 50 -5.49 -1.41 5.51
CA VAL A 50 -6.41 -0.79 4.57
C VAL A 50 -7.27 -1.90 3.98
N SER A 51 -8.58 -1.75 4.10
CA SER A 51 -9.55 -2.61 3.42
C SER A 51 -10.04 -1.91 2.17
N VAL A 52 -9.98 -2.60 1.03
CA VAL A 52 -10.45 -2.11 -0.26
C VAL A 52 -11.50 -3.07 -0.80
N ASP A 53 -12.72 -2.57 -0.97
CA ASP A 53 -13.81 -3.34 -1.56
C ASP A 53 -13.77 -3.16 -3.07
N VAL A 54 -13.67 -4.28 -3.76
CA VAL A 54 -13.80 -4.40 -5.20
C VAL A 54 -15.17 -5.00 -5.47
N ARG A 55 -15.95 -4.34 -6.32
CA ARG A 55 -17.33 -4.71 -6.62
C ARG A 55 -17.55 -4.78 -8.11
N ASN A 56 -18.35 -5.77 -8.54
CA ASN A 56 -18.83 -5.94 -9.91
C ASN A 56 -17.70 -5.96 -10.95
N VAL A 57 -16.59 -6.64 -10.66
CA VAL A 57 -15.48 -6.77 -11.61
C VAL A 57 -15.71 -8.00 -12.49
N PRO A 58 -15.89 -7.83 -13.81
CA PRO A 58 -16.04 -8.96 -14.72
C PRO A 58 -14.71 -9.70 -14.85
N THR A 59 -14.72 -11.01 -14.62
CA THR A 59 -13.55 -11.88 -14.77
C THR A 59 -14.00 -13.30 -15.08
N ALA A 60 -13.35 -13.94 -16.05
CA ALA A 60 -13.69 -15.29 -16.48
C ALA A 60 -13.57 -16.31 -15.32
N GLU A 61 -12.59 -16.10 -14.43
CA GLU A 61 -12.31 -17.00 -13.31
C GLU A 61 -12.05 -16.18 -12.03
N PRO A 62 -13.10 -15.76 -11.30
CA PRO A 62 -12.94 -14.93 -10.10
C PRO A 62 -12.07 -15.60 -9.02
N ASN A 63 -12.25 -16.91 -8.82
CA ASN A 63 -11.50 -17.65 -7.82
C ASN A 63 -10.02 -17.75 -8.20
N ALA A 64 -9.70 -17.98 -9.48
CA ALA A 64 -8.31 -18.03 -9.94
C ALA A 64 -7.60 -16.68 -9.79
N LEU A 65 -8.32 -15.56 -10.00
CA LEU A 65 -7.78 -14.22 -9.74
C LEU A 65 -7.46 -14.03 -8.26
N ILE A 66 -8.37 -14.42 -7.35
CA ILE A 66 -8.17 -14.37 -5.91
C ILE A 66 -6.93 -15.19 -5.51
N GLU A 67 -6.83 -16.43 -5.99
CA GLU A 67 -5.70 -17.31 -5.73
C GLU A 67 -4.38 -16.73 -6.24
N ALA A 68 -4.36 -16.17 -7.46
CA ALA A 68 -3.19 -15.52 -8.02
C ALA A 68 -2.76 -14.29 -7.20
N ALA A 69 -3.72 -13.47 -6.76
CA ALA A 69 -3.44 -12.31 -5.91
C ALA A 69 -2.87 -12.74 -4.55
N LEU A 70 -3.44 -13.77 -3.91
CA LEU A 70 -2.95 -14.34 -2.66
C LEU A 70 -1.54 -14.93 -2.82
N ALA A 71 -1.28 -15.64 -3.92
CA ALA A 71 0.04 -16.20 -4.22
C ALA A 71 1.10 -15.11 -4.46
N GLN A 72 0.72 -13.98 -5.07
CA GLN A 72 1.60 -12.82 -5.22
C GLN A 72 1.91 -12.14 -3.88
N GLY A 73 0.99 -12.21 -2.91
CA GLY A 73 1.17 -11.73 -1.54
C GLY A 73 1.28 -10.21 -1.39
N SER A 74 1.19 -9.45 -2.49
CA SER A 74 1.23 -8.00 -2.52
C SER A 74 0.52 -7.45 -3.75
N THR A 75 0.01 -6.21 -3.65
CA THR A 75 -0.62 -5.50 -4.77
C THR A 75 -0.16 -4.05 -4.75
N SER A 76 0.07 -3.49 -5.92
CA SER A 76 0.29 -2.05 -6.09
C SER A 76 -1.04 -1.32 -5.92
N ILE A 77 -1.02 -0.19 -5.21
CA ILE A 77 -2.18 0.67 -5.06
C ILE A 77 -1.97 1.96 -5.85
N VAL A 78 -2.97 2.33 -6.63
CA VAL A 78 -3.02 3.60 -7.36
C VAL A 78 -4.13 4.44 -6.75
N ILE A 79 -3.81 5.67 -6.36
CA ILE A 79 -4.77 6.60 -5.76
C ILE A 79 -4.87 7.80 -6.69
N ARG A 80 -6.07 8.08 -7.22
CA ARG A 80 -6.30 9.21 -8.14
C ARG A 80 -5.32 9.23 -9.32
N ASN A 81 -5.14 8.07 -9.98
CA ASN A 81 -4.19 7.88 -11.09
C ASN A 81 -2.72 8.16 -10.73
N GLN A 82 -2.36 8.15 -9.45
CA GLN A 82 -0.99 8.27 -8.99
C GLN A 82 -0.56 6.97 -8.30
N PRO A 83 0.59 6.38 -8.69
CA PRO A 83 1.11 5.20 -8.03
C PRO A 83 1.47 5.52 -6.59
N ALA A 84 0.86 4.82 -5.64
CA ALA A 84 1.01 5.03 -4.20
C ALA A 84 1.79 3.90 -3.51
N GLY A 85 2.49 3.08 -4.29
CA GLY A 85 3.38 2.02 -3.80
C GLY A 85 2.71 0.65 -3.75
N SER A 86 3.42 -0.31 -3.16
CA SER A 86 2.97 -1.70 -3.01
C SER A 86 2.61 -1.98 -1.56
N LEU A 87 1.46 -2.63 -1.36
CA LEU A 87 0.96 -3.05 -0.06
C LEU A 87 0.98 -4.58 0.02
N LYS A 88 1.30 -5.09 1.20
CA LYS A 88 1.25 -6.52 1.48
C LYS A 88 -0.21 -6.97 1.57
N LEU A 89 -0.56 -8.01 0.85
CA LEU A 89 -1.88 -8.62 0.93
C LEU A 89 -1.92 -9.56 2.15
N LYS A 90 -2.84 -9.29 3.08
CA LYS A 90 -3.06 -10.13 4.27
C LYS A 90 -4.17 -11.15 4.07
N GLY A 91 -5.15 -10.82 3.25
CA GLY A 91 -6.25 -11.71 2.93
C GLY A 91 -7.22 -11.08 1.95
N ILE A 92 -8.13 -11.90 1.45
CA ILE A 92 -9.24 -11.48 0.60
C ILE A 92 -10.51 -12.10 1.20
N GLU A 93 -11.50 -11.27 1.51
CA GLU A 93 -12.82 -11.73 1.95
C GLU A 93 -13.80 -11.72 0.77
N ASP A 94 -14.62 -12.77 0.67
CA ASP A 94 -15.68 -12.85 -0.32
C ASP A 94 -16.86 -11.95 0.10
N LEU A 95 -17.27 -11.05 -0.80
CA LEU A 95 -18.39 -10.13 -0.57
C LEU A 95 -19.63 -10.47 -1.39
N ARG A 96 -19.65 -11.62 -2.08
CA ARG A 96 -20.81 -12.07 -2.86
C ARG A 96 -22.02 -12.27 -1.96
N SER A 97 -23.18 -11.86 -2.47
CA SER A 97 -24.45 -12.00 -1.76
C SER A 97 -24.83 -13.46 -1.57
N LYS A 98 -25.41 -13.78 -0.41
CA LYS A 98 -26.02 -15.09 -0.15
C LYS A 98 -27.53 -15.02 -0.40
N LEU A 99 -28.12 -16.13 -0.81
CA LEU A 99 -29.57 -16.27 -0.85
C LEU A 99 -30.10 -16.45 0.56
N VAL A 100 -31.20 -15.76 0.86
CA VAL A 100 -31.88 -15.83 2.15
C VAL A 100 -33.36 -16.11 1.89
N ALA A 101 -33.88 -17.16 2.50
CA ALA A 101 -35.30 -17.52 2.43
C ALA A 101 -35.86 -17.76 3.84
N VAL A 102 -37.08 -17.28 4.06
CA VAL A 102 -37.85 -17.54 5.28
C VAL A 102 -38.80 -18.70 5.00
N GLN A 103 -38.76 -19.73 5.84
CA GLN A 103 -39.56 -20.94 5.71
C GLN A 103 -40.89 -20.79 6.49
N PRO A 104 -41.98 -21.52 6.16
CA PRO A 104 -43.28 -21.38 6.84
C PRO A 104 -43.28 -21.67 8.34
N ASP A 105 -42.27 -22.37 8.86
CA ASP A 105 -42.08 -22.59 10.30
C ASP A 105 -41.37 -21.42 11.01
N GLY A 106 -41.05 -20.35 10.28
CA GLY A 106 -40.34 -19.17 10.77
C GLY A 106 -38.82 -19.29 10.76
N SER A 107 -38.26 -20.41 10.32
CA SER A 107 -36.80 -20.58 10.20
C SER A 107 -36.23 -19.79 9.00
N VAL A 108 -34.94 -19.46 9.07
CA VAL A 108 -34.22 -18.75 8.01
C VAL A 108 -33.14 -19.66 7.43
N VAL A 109 -33.20 -19.90 6.12
CA VAL A 109 -32.20 -20.66 5.38
C VAL A 109 -31.31 -19.68 4.61
N ILE A 110 -30.00 -19.83 4.78
CA ILE A 110 -28.99 -19.06 4.06
C ILE A 110 -28.20 -20.03 3.18
N ALA A 111 -28.19 -19.78 1.87
CA ALA A 111 -27.49 -20.61 0.89
C ALA A 111 -26.60 -19.77 -0.02
N THR A 112 -25.56 -20.40 -0.59
CA THR A 112 -24.76 -19.79 -1.66
C THR A 112 -25.63 -19.61 -2.91
N ASP A 113 -25.56 -18.45 -3.55
CA ASP A 113 -26.29 -18.21 -4.79
C ASP A 113 -25.65 -19.02 -5.95
N PRO A 114 -26.39 -19.97 -6.57
CA PRO A 114 -25.86 -20.78 -7.67
C PRO A 114 -25.56 -19.95 -8.92
N ASN A 115 -26.18 -18.77 -9.07
CA ASN A 115 -25.92 -17.89 -10.21
C ASN A 115 -24.53 -17.25 -10.14
N LEU A 116 -23.89 -17.21 -8.97
CA LEU A 116 -22.54 -16.66 -8.82
C LEU A 116 -21.52 -17.42 -9.69
N ALA A 117 -21.69 -18.73 -9.85
CA ALA A 117 -20.84 -19.54 -10.72
C ALA A 117 -21.03 -19.19 -12.20
N ALA A 118 -22.24 -18.79 -12.60
CA ALA A 118 -22.54 -18.41 -13.99
C ALA A 118 -22.13 -16.95 -14.28
N ASN A 119 -22.21 -16.07 -13.29
CA ASN A 119 -22.13 -14.63 -13.50
C ASN A 119 -20.70 -14.08 -13.68
N SER A 120 -19.64 -14.88 -13.44
CA SER A 120 -18.24 -14.49 -13.74
C SER A 120 -17.87 -13.09 -13.22
N ILE A 121 -18.28 -12.78 -11.99
CA ILE A 121 -18.08 -11.49 -11.32
C ILE A 121 -17.28 -11.70 -10.03
N LEU A 122 -16.32 -10.80 -9.80
CA LEU A 122 -15.58 -10.68 -8.55
C LEU A 122 -16.19 -9.58 -7.67
N ASP A 123 -16.65 -9.98 -6.50
CA ASP A 123 -17.00 -9.11 -5.37
C ASP A 123 -16.17 -9.52 -4.15
N ALA A 124 -15.18 -8.70 -3.77
CA ALA A 124 -14.23 -9.08 -2.73
C ALA A 124 -13.67 -7.89 -1.97
N ARG A 125 -13.29 -8.11 -0.72
CA ARG A 125 -12.54 -7.15 0.11
C ARG A 125 -11.09 -7.58 0.19
N PHE A 126 -10.19 -6.76 -0.34
CA PHE A 126 -8.76 -6.92 -0.20
C PHE A 126 -8.32 -6.29 1.13
N ILE A 127 -7.70 -7.09 1.99
CA ILE A 127 -7.12 -6.63 3.25
C ILE A 127 -5.63 -6.43 3.03
N LEU A 128 -5.21 -5.17 3.06
CA LEU A 128 -3.86 -4.74 2.71
C LEU A 128 -3.15 -4.16 3.94
N GLU A 129 -1.86 -4.37 4.02
CA GLU A 129 -0.99 -3.82 5.07
C GLU A 129 0.15 -3.05 4.42
N GLY A 130 0.43 -1.86 4.95
CA GLY A 130 1.59 -1.06 4.56
C GLY A 130 1.95 -0.05 5.63
N ASP A 131 3.00 0.71 5.38
CA ASP A 131 3.41 1.80 6.28
C ASP A 131 2.66 3.08 5.93
N GLY A 132 2.04 3.69 6.94
CA GLY A 132 1.36 4.97 6.81
C GLY A 132 1.73 5.95 7.92
N THR A 133 1.64 7.24 7.63
CA THR A 133 1.78 8.28 8.63
C THR A 133 0.42 8.58 9.23
N VAL A 134 0.29 8.42 10.56
CA VAL A 134 -0.98 8.70 11.25
C VAL A 134 -1.00 10.16 11.68
N SER A 135 -1.93 10.94 11.13
CA SER A 135 -2.15 12.34 11.48
C SER A 135 -3.43 12.51 12.31
N LYS A 136 -3.63 13.70 12.90
CA LYS A 136 -4.90 14.07 13.56
C LYS A 136 -6.13 13.93 12.65
N THR A 137 -5.92 13.98 11.33
CA THR A 137 -7.00 13.98 10.32
C THR A 137 -7.21 12.65 9.62
N GLY A 138 -6.45 11.61 10.00
CA GLY A 138 -6.49 10.27 9.41
C GLY A 138 -5.12 9.75 8.99
N VAL A 139 -5.13 8.58 8.33
CA VAL A 139 -3.94 7.90 7.84
C VAL A 139 -3.51 8.47 6.49
N VAL A 140 -2.21 8.67 6.33
CA VAL A 140 -1.57 9.10 5.08
C VAL A 140 -0.75 7.95 4.54
N LEU A 141 -1.07 7.48 3.34
CA LEU A 141 -0.34 6.46 2.62
C LEU A 141 0.32 7.09 1.40
N ALA A 142 1.63 6.93 1.24
CA ALA A 142 2.42 7.50 0.14
C ALA A 142 2.10 8.98 -0.17
N GLY A 143 2.01 9.80 0.89
CA GLY A 143 1.72 11.24 0.77
C GLY A 143 0.25 11.60 0.55
N THR A 144 -0.64 10.63 0.39
CA THR A 144 -2.09 10.86 0.19
C THR A 144 -2.89 10.46 1.42
N LYS A 145 -3.79 11.34 1.87
CA LYS A 145 -4.74 11.01 2.94
C LYS A 145 -5.72 9.95 2.46
N LEU A 146 -5.73 8.80 3.12
CA LEU A 146 -6.62 7.70 2.80
C LEU A 146 -7.81 7.71 3.75
N LYS A 147 -9.01 7.74 3.18
CA LYS A 147 -10.28 7.72 3.92
C LYS A 147 -11.22 6.68 3.33
N ILE A 148 -12.16 6.20 4.13
CA ILE A 148 -13.27 5.39 3.65
C ILE A 148 -14.02 6.16 2.55
N GLY A 149 -14.35 5.48 1.45
CA GLY A 149 -14.93 6.07 0.24
C GLY A 149 -13.92 6.59 -0.78
N THR A 150 -12.61 6.53 -0.50
CA THR A 150 -11.59 6.94 -1.48
C THR A 150 -11.54 5.92 -2.63
N PRO A 151 -11.72 6.33 -3.89
CA PRO A 151 -11.54 5.46 -5.03
C PRO A 151 -10.05 5.17 -5.23
N VAL A 152 -9.74 3.90 -5.43
CA VAL A 152 -8.38 3.39 -5.64
C VAL A 152 -8.39 2.31 -6.70
N GLU A 153 -7.25 2.02 -7.27
CA GLU A 153 -7.06 0.86 -8.14
C GLU A 153 -6.05 -0.07 -7.49
N LEU A 154 -6.32 -1.37 -7.57
CA LEU A 154 -5.41 -2.42 -7.16
C LEU A 154 -4.81 -3.03 -8.42
N GLU A 155 -3.49 -3.05 -8.49
CA GLU A 155 -2.74 -3.60 -9.62
C GLU A 155 -1.88 -4.76 -9.13
N GLY A 156 -2.04 -5.89 -9.79
CA GLY A 156 -1.21 -7.08 -9.65
C GLY A 156 -0.54 -7.43 -10.97
N SER A 157 0.06 -8.60 -11.04
CA SER A 157 0.72 -9.07 -12.27
C SER A 157 -0.24 -9.30 -13.44
N THR A 158 -1.47 -9.73 -13.15
CA THR A 158 -2.47 -10.14 -14.15
C THR A 158 -3.76 -9.33 -14.08
N TYR A 159 -3.86 -8.36 -13.17
CA TYR A 159 -5.09 -7.61 -12.95
C TYR A 159 -4.81 -6.14 -12.64
N ARG A 160 -5.75 -5.29 -13.05
CA ARG A 160 -5.88 -3.90 -12.60
C ARG A 160 -7.37 -3.64 -12.40
N ILE A 161 -7.77 -3.51 -11.14
CA ILE A 161 -9.19 -3.50 -10.75
C ILE A 161 -9.50 -2.26 -9.92
N ASN A 162 -10.66 -1.67 -10.19
CA ASN A 162 -11.16 -0.53 -9.43
C ASN A 162 -11.74 -0.99 -8.10
N GLY A 163 -11.46 -0.24 -7.04
CA GLY A 163 -11.97 -0.50 -5.71
C GLY A 163 -12.24 0.79 -4.95
N THR A 164 -12.88 0.64 -3.81
CA THR A 164 -13.14 1.74 -2.88
C THR A 164 -12.62 1.36 -1.51
N VAL A 165 -11.89 2.27 -0.86
CA VAL A 165 -11.45 2.06 0.52
C VAL A 165 -12.68 1.92 1.40
N SER A 166 -12.82 0.77 2.06
CA SER A 166 -13.94 0.43 2.94
C SER A 166 -13.56 0.47 4.42
N GLY A 167 -12.26 0.38 4.72
CA GLY A 167 -11.75 0.43 6.09
C GLY A 167 -10.31 0.92 6.14
N VAL A 168 -9.96 1.63 7.21
CA VAL A 168 -8.60 2.05 7.52
C VAL A 168 -8.40 1.97 9.02
N SER A 169 -7.39 1.22 9.46
CA SER A 169 -7.03 1.09 10.87
C SER A 169 -5.51 1.14 11.06
N VAL A 170 -5.09 1.56 12.25
CA VAL A 170 -3.69 1.52 12.68
C VAL A 170 -3.52 0.21 13.44
N GLN A 171 -2.47 -0.57 13.11
CA GLN A 171 -2.09 -1.76 13.86
C GLN A 171 -1.21 -1.42 15.06
#